data_AF-A0A843FEX5-F1
#
_entry.id   AF-A0A843FEX5-F1
#
_cell.length_a   1.000
_cell.length_b   1.000
_cell.length_c   1.000
_cell.angle_alpha   90.00
_cell.angle_beta   90.00
_cell.angle_gamma   90.00
#
_symmetry.space_group_name_H-M   'P 1'
#
loop_
_entity.id
_entity.type
_entity.pdbx_description
1 polymer ?
#
loop_
_entity_poly.entity_id
_entity_poly.type
_entity_poly.pdbx_seq_one_letter_code
_entity_poly.pdbx_strand_id
1 'polypeptide(L)'
;TMIEDRADGRDRDVLVTPMSPWRISMGYVLSTFGVGLVMSAITLAICLVYLFATGCPLSLTGILTTVLLLMPSSLSASIIMYALTSFLKSTGAFSGFFTVVSVLIGFLAGIYMPAGTMPAAMQTISTFVPASQMAALFRDSLAQDALDEAFAGVPASEIGSFRCDMGFDLYIGDMMLSEPMMLVYVLGVTVLFFALAAYRIKRRV
;
A
#
# COMPACT_ATOMS: atom_id res chain seq x y z
N THR A 1 -4.02 17.67 10.33
CA THR A 1 -3.32 17.14 9.13
C THR A 1 -2.68 18.29 8.36
N MET A 2 -1.71 18.06 7.46
CA MET A 2 -1.05 19.15 6.70
C MET A 2 -2.05 20.06 5.96
N ILE A 3 -3.17 19.51 5.51
CA ILE A 3 -4.19 20.24 4.76
C ILE A 3 -5.07 21.07 5.68
N GLU A 4 -5.43 20.54 6.86
CA GLU A 4 -6.13 21.32 7.89
C GLU A 4 -5.25 22.44 8.43
N ASP A 5 -3.97 22.18 8.68
CA ASP A 5 -3.03 23.20 9.15
C ASP A 5 -2.88 24.33 8.12
N ARG A 6 -2.94 24.00 6.82
CA ARG A 6 -2.97 24.99 5.74
C ARG A 6 -4.32 25.72 5.64
N ALA A 7 -5.43 25.01 5.80
CA ALA A 7 -6.77 25.58 5.72
C ALA A 7 -7.02 26.58 6.87
N ASP A 8 -6.53 26.27 8.05
CA ASP A 8 -6.67 27.09 9.26
C ASP A 8 -5.55 28.14 9.41
N GLY A 9 -4.60 28.18 8.47
CA GLY A 9 -3.47 29.13 8.47
C GLY A 9 -2.38 28.87 9.51
N ARG A 10 -2.45 27.73 10.23
CA ARG A 10 -1.41 27.28 11.19
C ARG A 10 -0.08 26.98 10.51
N ASP A 11 -0.08 26.71 9.20
CA ASP A 11 1.15 26.54 8.43
C ASP A 11 2.04 27.80 8.45
N ARG A 12 1.46 28.99 8.59
CA ARG A 12 2.20 30.25 8.74
C ARG A 12 2.96 30.34 10.06
N ASP A 13 2.37 29.84 11.14
CA ASP A 13 3.00 29.81 12.47
C ASP A 13 4.18 28.82 12.50
N VAL A 14 4.06 27.72 11.75
CA VAL A 14 5.15 26.75 11.60
C VAL A 14 6.30 27.33 10.77
N LEU A 15 6.01 28.17 9.77
CA LEU A 15 7.02 28.79 8.90
C LEU A 15 7.86 29.87 9.59
N VAL A 16 7.37 30.48 10.68
CA VAL A 16 8.15 31.45 11.47
C VAL A 16 9.10 30.78 12.47
N THR A 17 9.04 29.45 12.62
CA THR A 17 10.00 28.69 13.43
C THR A 17 11.35 28.56 12.71
N PRO A 18 12.48 28.38 13.43
CA PRO A 18 13.79 28.14 12.82
C PRO A 18 13.93 26.75 12.18
N MET A 19 12.83 26.01 12.03
CA MET A 19 12.84 24.67 11.44
C MET A 19 12.94 24.76 9.93
N SER A 20 13.81 23.94 9.35
CA SER A 20 13.87 23.84 7.90
C SER A 20 12.56 23.22 7.35
N PRO A 21 12.06 23.69 6.20
CA PRO A 21 10.83 23.17 5.57
C PRO A 21 10.85 21.66 5.29
N TRP A 22 12.06 21.09 5.15
CA TRP A 22 12.28 19.66 5.08
C TRP A 22 11.90 18.92 6.36
N ARG A 23 12.29 19.43 7.53
CA ARG A 23 12.00 18.82 8.85
C ARG A 23 10.50 18.80 9.13
N ILE A 24 9.80 19.89 8.80
CA ILE A 24 8.35 20.00 8.94
C ILE A 24 7.65 18.93 8.08
N SER A 25 8.09 18.79 6.83
CA SER A 25 7.53 17.83 5.87
C SER A 25 7.77 16.38 6.29
N MET A 26 8.99 16.06 6.73
CA MET A 26 9.29 14.75 7.30
C MET A 26 8.49 14.46 8.57
N GLY A 27 8.23 15.47 9.41
CA GLY A 27 7.36 15.32 10.58
C GLY A 27 5.95 14.86 10.21
N TYR A 28 5.34 15.46 9.18
CA TYR A 28 4.03 15.01 8.69
C TYR A 28 4.07 13.59 8.11
N VAL A 29 5.10 13.26 7.32
CA VAL A 29 5.25 11.92 6.75
C VAL A 29 5.43 10.87 7.84
N LEU A 30 6.31 11.12 8.82
CA LEU A 30 6.59 10.20 9.94
C LEU A 30 5.38 10.05 10.86
N SER A 31 4.64 11.13 11.13
CA SER A 31 3.39 11.07 11.89
C SER A 31 2.35 10.21 11.16
N THR A 32 2.17 10.43 9.86
CA THR A 32 1.25 9.65 9.02
C THR A 32 1.66 8.17 8.97
N PHE A 33 2.96 7.92 8.79
CA PHE A 33 3.54 6.58 8.78
C PHE A 33 3.31 5.86 10.11
N GLY A 34 3.59 6.52 11.24
CA GLY A 34 3.38 5.94 12.57
C GLY A 34 1.94 5.57 12.84
N VAL A 35 1.00 6.47 12.52
CA VAL A 35 -0.44 6.20 12.64
C VAL A 35 -0.86 5.06 11.71
N GLY A 36 -0.42 5.07 10.45
CA GLY A 36 -0.71 4.03 9.48
C GLY A 36 -0.18 2.66 9.88
N LEU A 37 1.02 2.61 10.46
CA LEU A 37 1.63 1.37 10.95
C LEU A 37 0.86 0.78 12.13
N VAL A 38 0.47 1.63 13.10
CA VAL A 38 -0.34 1.20 14.26
C VAL A 38 -1.70 0.68 13.79
N MET A 39 -2.38 1.39 12.90
CA MET A 39 -3.68 0.95 12.38
C MET A 39 -3.56 -0.36 11.61
N SER A 40 -2.53 -0.51 10.77
CA SER A 40 -2.29 -1.74 10.01
C SER A 40 -1.94 -2.92 10.93
N ALA A 41 -1.18 -2.68 12.01
CA ALA A 41 -0.88 -3.69 13.02
C ALA A 41 -2.13 -4.13 13.78
N ILE A 42 -3.03 -3.21 14.12
CA ILE A 42 -4.33 -3.54 14.73
C ILE A 42 -5.16 -4.40 13.75
N THR A 43 -5.25 -4.01 12.48
CA THR A 43 -5.96 -4.79 11.46
C THR A 43 -5.34 -6.19 11.30
N LEU A 44 -4.02 -6.30 11.29
CA LEU A 44 -3.33 -7.58 11.23
C LEU A 44 -3.65 -8.44 12.47
N ALA A 45 -3.65 -7.86 13.67
CA ALA A 45 -4.01 -8.59 14.88
C ALA A 45 -5.45 -9.14 14.81
N ILE A 46 -6.41 -8.33 14.33
CA ILE A 46 -7.80 -8.78 14.11
C ILE A 46 -7.86 -9.91 13.08
N CYS A 47 -7.13 -9.77 11.97
CA CYS A 47 -7.04 -10.78 10.92
C CYS A 47 -6.49 -12.10 11.46
N LEU A 48 -5.39 -12.07 12.21
CA LEU A 48 -4.79 -13.27 12.80
C LEU A 48 -5.75 -13.94 13.80
N VAL A 49 -6.41 -13.17 14.66
CA VAL A 49 -7.42 -13.72 15.58
C VAL A 49 -8.53 -14.44 14.80
N TYR A 50 -9.02 -13.83 13.72
CA TYR A 50 -10.02 -14.45 12.86
C TYR A 50 -9.52 -15.76 12.21
N LEU A 51 -8.32 -15.75 11.63
CA LEU A 51 -7.74 -16.93 10.97
C LEU A 51 -7.44 -18.07 11.94
N PHE A 52 -6.98 -17.77 13.16
CA PHE A 52 -6.81 -18.77 14.20
C PHE A 52 -8.17 -19.34 14.66
N ALA A 53 -9.20 -18.50 14.77
CA ALA A 53 -10.53 -18.94 15.17
C ALA A 53 -11.21 -19.85 14.12
N THR A 54 -10.91 -19.67 12.83
CA THR A 54 -11.42 -20.52 11.75
C THR A 54 -10.59 -21.79 11.52
N GLY A 55 -9.45 -21.94 12.21
CA GLY A 55 -8.56 -23.09 12.03
C GLY A 55 -7.76 -23.04 10.73
N CYS A 56 -7.57 -21.85 10.15
CA CYS A 56 -6.78 -21.67 8.94
C CYS A 56 -5.31 -22.05 9.21
N PRO A 57 -4.67 -22.90 8.40
CA PRO A 57 -3.25 -23.20 8.55
C PRO A 57 -2.42 -21.94 8.33
N LEU A 58 -1.51 -21.66 9.27
CA LEU A 58 -0.67 -20.48 9.27
C LEU A 58 0.74 -20.84 9.77
N SER A 59 1.74 -20.55 8.95
CA SER A 59 3.14 -20.64 9.37
C SER A 59 3.57 -19.40 10.16
N LEU A 60 4.42 -19.63 11.18
CA LEU A 60 5.05 -18.54 11.92
C LEU A 60 5.88 -17.63 10.98
N THR A 61 6.51 -18.23 9.97
CA THR A 61 7.27 -17.52 8.94
C THR A 61 6.37 -16.58 8.15
N GLY A 62 5.20 -17.04 7.69
CA GLY A 62 4.22 -16.23 6.99
C GLY A 62 3.74 -15.03 7.81
N ILE A 63 3.46 -15.24 9.10
CA ILE A 63 3.09 -14.16 10.03
C ILE A 63 4.22 -13.14 10.18
N LEU A 64 5.46 -13.60 10.41
CA LEU A 64 6.62 -12.71 10.56
C LEU A 64 6.90 -11.91 9.28
N THR A 65 6.82 -12.55 8.11
CA THR A 65 6.94 -11.88 6.81
C THR A 65 5.87 -10.81 6.65
N THR A 66 4.61 -11.13 6.99
CA THR A 66 3.50 -10.17 6.94
C THR A 66 3.74 -8.96 7.85
N VAL A 67 4.22 -9.17 9.08
CA VAL A 67 4.59 -8.09 10.01
C VAL A 67 5.69 -7.21 9.42
N LEU A 68 6.71 -7.82 8.80
CA LEU A 68 7.80 -7.08 8.16
C LEU A 68 7.30 -6.25 6.97
N LEU A 69 6.40 -6.79 6.16
CA LEU A 69 5.81 -6.14 4.99
C LEU A 69 4.94 -4.91 5.35
N LEU A 70 4.47 -4.79 6.61
CA LEU A 70 3.78 -3.57 7.07
C LEU A 70 4.66 -2.32 6.92
N MET A 71 5.97 -2.44 7.14
CA MET A 71 6.90 -1.31 7.10
C MET A 71 6.99 -0.67 5.71
N PRO A 72 7.37 -1.39 4.63
CA PRO A 72 7.41 -0.80 3.29
C PRO A 72 6.01 -0.42 2.78
N SER A 73 4.96 -1.16 3.15
CA SER A 73 3.57 -0.84 2.77
C SER A 73 3.13 0.51 3.34
N SER A 74 3.20 0.68 4.67
CA SER A 74 2.77 1.91 5.33
C SER A 74 3.65 3.09 4.94
N LEU A 75 4.97 2.89 4.75
CA LEU A 75 5.88 3.95 4.36
C LEU A 75 5.58 4.44 2.93
N SER A 76 5.42 3.51 1.99
CA SER A 76 5.06 3.80 0.60
C SER A 76 3.75 4.58 0.53
N ALA A 77 2.70 4.08 1.17
CA ALA A 77 1.39 4.74 1.21
C ALA A 77 1.48 6.16 1.81
N SER A 78 2.23 6.34 2.90
CA SER A 78 2.38 7.64 3.56
C SER A 78 3.10 8.66 2.68
N ILE A 79 4.19 8.27 2.03
CA ILE A 79 4.98 9.16 1.16
C ILE A 79 4.19 9.51 -0.10
N ILE A 80 3.56 8.53 -0.75
CA ILE A 80 2.76 8.75 -1.96
C ILE A 80 1.58 9.68 -1.63
N MET A 81 0.83 9.39 -0.57
CA MET A 81 -0.31 10.22 -0.18
C MET A 81 0.12 11.62 0.23
N TYR A 82 1.23 11.77 0.97
CA TYR A 82 1.79 13.07 1.28
C TYR A 82 2.14 13.86 0.00
N ALA A 83 2.82 13.24 -0.94
CA ALA A 83 3.21 13.88 -2.20
C ALA A 83 1.98 14.30 -3.02
N LEU A 84 0.97 13.43 -3.17
CA LEU A 84 -0.26 13.73 -3.92
C LEU A 84 -1.09 14.83 -3.24
N THR A 85 -1.27 14.74 -1.93
CA THR A 85 -2.09 15.70 -1.17
C THR A 85 -1.38 17.05 -0.97
N SER A 86 -0.06 17.11 -1.10
CA SER A 86 0.69 18.36 -1.02
C SER A 86 0.24 19.42 -2.04
N PHE A 87 -0.40 19.00 -3.13
CA PHE A 87 -0.98 19.87 -4.17
C PHE A 87 -2.30 20.51 -3.77
N LEU A 88 -2.97 19.96 -2.77
CA LEU A 88 -4.29 20.39 -2.34
C LEU A 88 -4.17 21.57 -1.38
N LYS A 89 -5.13 22.49 -1.47
CA LYS A 89 -5.15 23.73 -0.70
C LYS A 89 -6.37 23.88 0.20
N SER A 90 -7.37 23.01 0.06
CA SER A 90 -8.60 23.05 0.86
C SER A 90 -8.98 21.65 1.33
N THR A 91 -9.70 21.60 2.46
CA THR A 91 -10.30 20.39 3.00
C THR A 91 -11.29 19.77 2.02
N GLY A 92 -12.10 20.59 1.33
CA GLY A 92 -13.02 20.11 0.29
C GLY A 92 -12.32 19.40 -0.87
N ALA A 93 -11.19 19.93 -1.36
CA ALA A 93 -10.41 19.27 -2.42
C ALA A 93 -9.78 17.95 -1.93
N PHE A 94 -9.35 17.91 -0.67
CA PHE A 94 -8.85 16.67 -0.05
C PHE A 94 -9.94 15.61 0.08
N SER A 95 -11.13 15.96 0.59
CA SER A 95 -12.22 15.01 0.74
C SER A 95 -12.64 14.40 -0.60
N GLY A 96 -12.77 15.22 -1.66
CA GLY A 96 -13.08 14.72 -3.01
C GLY A 96 -12.00 13.78 -3.55
N PHE A 97 -10.73 14.16 -3.39
CA PHE A 97 -9.60 13.33 -3.78
C PHE A 97 -9.55 12.00 -3.03
N PHE A 98 -9.70 12.04 -1.70
CA PHE A 98 -9.66 10.87 -0.84
C PHE A 98 -10.75 9.86 -1.19
N THR A 99 -11.98 10.31 -1.47
CA THR A 99 -13.08 9.43 -1.89
C THR A 99 -12.73 8.69 -3.18
N VAL A 100 -12.24 9.39 -4.20
CA VAL A 100 -11.85 8.77 -5.48
C VAL A 100 -10.72 7.78 -5.29
N VAL A 101 -9.66 8.16 -4.58
CA VAL A 101 -8.49 7.30 -4.35
C VAL A 101 -8.87 6.05 -3.56
N SER A 102 -9.71 6.18 -2.52
CA SER A 102 -10.11 5.04 -1.68
C SER A 102 -10.85 3.98 -2.49
N VAL A 103 -11.80 4.39 -3.34
CA VAL A 103 -12.54 3.47 -4.20
C VAL A 103 -11.60 2.84 -5.24
N LEU A 104 -10.76 3.64 -5.90
CA LEU A 104 -9.83 3.14 -6.91
C LEU A 104 -8.85 2.13 -6.33
N ILE A 105 -8.29 2.36 -5.14
CA ILE A 105 -7.34 1.42 -4.52
C ILE A 105 -8.02 0.10 -4.20
N GLY A 106 -9.26 0.09 -3.69
CA GLY A 106 -9.97 -1.15 -3.38
C GLY A 106 -10.19 -2.04 -4.59
N PHE A 107 -10.47 -1.42 -5.74
CA PHE A 107 -10.55 -2.11 -7.02
C PHE A 107 -9.18 -2.52 -7.55
N LEU A 108 -8.23 -1.59 -7.64
CA LEU A 108 -6.92 -1.85 -8.24
C LEU A 108 -6.11 -2.86 -7.44
N ALA A 109 -6.22 -2.90 -6.11
CA ALA A 109 -5.55 -3.91 -5.29
C ALA A 109 -6.25 -5.29 -5.29
N GLY A 110 -7.36 -5.45 -6.03
CA GLY A 110 -8.12 -6.71 -6.09
C GLY A 110 -8.81 -7.07 -4.77
N ILE A 111 -9.24 -6.07 -4.00
CA ILE A 111 -9.92 -6.29 -2.70
C ILE A 111 -11.42 -6.47 -2.92
N TYR A 112 -12.03 -5.70 -3.82
CA TYR A 112 -13.46 -5.80 -4.11
C TYR A 112 -13.85 -6.92 -5.07
N MET A 113 -12.91 -7.36 -5.90
CA MET A 113 -13.12 -8.47 -6.84
C MET A 113 -11.80 -9.15 -7.20
N PRO A 114 -11.84 -10.43 -7.61
CA PRO A 114 -10.70 -11.15 -8.18
C PRO A 114 -10.02 -10.38 -9.32
N ALA A 115 -8.69 -10.39 -9.35
CA ALA A 115 -7.90 -9.77 -10.41
C ALA A 115 -8.25 -10.33 -11.79
N GLY A 116 -8.44 -11.65 -11.92
CA GLY A 116 -8.80 -12.32 -13.18
C GLY A 116 -10.16 -11.91 -13.75
N THR A 117 -11.06 -11.37 -12.91
CA THR A 117 -12.38 -10.91 -13.36
C THR A 117 -12.38 -9.47 -13.87
N MET A 118 -11.26 -8.74 -13.72
CA MET A 118 -11.15 -7.36 -14.19
C MET A 118 -10.93 -7.31 -15.71
N PRO A 119 -11.35 -6.24 -16.39
CA PRO A 119 -10.96 -6.00 -17.78
C PRO A 119 -9.44 -5.93 -17.95
N ALA A 120 -8.89 -6.41 -19.07
CA ALA A 120 -7.45 -6.50 -19.32
C ALA A 120 -6.68 -5.18 -19.07
N ALA A 121 -7.28 -4.04 -19.45
CA ALA A 121 -6.68 -2.73 -19.20
C ALA A 121 -6.53 -2.43 -17.70
N MET A 122 -7.52 -2.83 -16.90
CA MET A 122 -7.54 -2.61 -15.45
C MET A 122 -6.59 -3.55 -14.72
N GLN A 123 -6.45 -4.80 -15.18
CA GLN A 123 -5.41 -5.73 -14.70
C GLN A 123 -4.02 -5.13 -14.92
N THR A 124 -3.77 -4.59 -16.11
CA THR A 124 -2.49 -3.97 -16.44
C THR A 124 -2.20 -2.75 -15.55
N ILE A 125 -3.18 -1.84 -15.39
CA ILE A 125 -3.03 -0.66 -14.53
C ILE A 125 -2.81 -1.08 -13.07
N SER A 126 -3.54 -2.08 -12.60
CA SER A 126 -3.43 -2.62 -11.25
C SER A 126 -2.01 -3.06 -10.94
N THR A 127 -1.32 -3.76 -11.85
CA THR A 127 0.06 -4.23 -11.62
C THR A 127 1.06 -3.11 -11.36
N PHE A 128 0.81 -1.90 -11.88
CA PHE A 128 1.66 -0.72 -11.65
C PHE A 128 1.34 0.02 -10.34
N VAL A 129 0.23 -0.29 -9.67
CA VAL A 129 -0.13 0.34 -8.41
C VAL A 129 0.65 -0.35 -7.27
N PRO A 130 1.46 0.39 -6.48
CA PRO A 130 2.25 -0.21 -5.39
C PRO A 130 1.40 -0.97 -4.38
N ALA A 131 0.16 -0.53 -4.15
CA ALA A 131 -0.79 -1.21 -3.27
C ALA A 131 -1.14 -2.62 -3.75
N SER A 132 -1.22 -2.86 -5.06
CA SER A 132 -1.50 -4.18 -5.63
C SER A 132 -0.35 -5.15 -5.37
N GLN A 133 0.88 -4.67 -5.52
CA GLN A 133 2.09 -5.47 -5.25
C GLN A 133 2.22 -5.82 -3.77
N MET A 134 1.97 -4.86 -2.87
CA MET A 134 1.92 -5.17 -1.44
C MET A 134 0.78 -6.13 -1.11
N ALA A 135 -0.39 -6.00 -1.74
CA ALA A 135 -1.50 -6.91 -1.53
C ALA A 135 -1.18 -8.34 -2.00
N ALA A 136 -0.51 -8.52 -3.14
CA ALA A 136 -0.02 -9.81 -3.61
C ALA A 136 0.95 -10.44 -2.60
N LEU A 137 1.93 -9.68 -2.11
CA LEU A 137 2.88 -10.13 -1.09
C LEU A 137 2.19 -10.54 0.22
N PHE A 138 1.19 -9.78 0.69
CA PHE A 138 0.43 -10.13 1.89
C PHE A 138 -0.43 -11.39 1.69
N ARG A 139 -1.03 -11.57 0.51
CA ARG A 139 -1.78 -12.80 0.19
C ARG A 139 -0.85 -14.00 0.21
N ASP A 140 0.30 -13.88 -0.43
CA ASP A 140 1.29 -14.96 -0.49
C ASP A 140 1.79 -15.32 0.92
N SER A 141 2.19 -14.32 1.73
CA SER A 141 2.71 -14.59 3.07
C SER A 141 1.68 -15.13 4.06
N LEU A 142 0.39 -14.82 3.92
CA LEU A 142 -0.65 -15.29 4.86
C LEU A 142 -1.42 -16.52 4.39
N ALA A 143 -1.54 -16.76 3.08
CA ALA A 143 -2.41 -17.80 2.55
C ALA A 143 -1.66 -18.95 1.87
N GLN A 144 -0.34 -18.89 1.72
CA GLN A 144 0.44 -19.97 1.10
C GLN A 144 0.18 -21.33 1.76
N ASP A 145 0.26 -21.42 3.09
CA ASP A 145 0.03 -22.68 3.81
C ASP A 145 -1.41 -23.21 3.60
N ALA A 146 -2.39 -22.31 3.54
CA ALA A 146 -3.78 -22.65 3.28
C ALA A 146 -4.01 -23.12 1.84
N LEU A 147 -3.29 -22.55 0.87
CA LEU A 147 -3.32 -23.03 -0.51
C LEU A 147 -2.68 -24.41 -0.64
N ASP A 148 -1.55 -24.63 0.01
CA ASP A 148 -0.85 -25.92 -0.05
C ASP A 148 -1.71 -27.05 0.53
N GLU A 149 -2.47 -26.79 1.60
CA GLU A 149 -3.43 -27.75 2.16
C GLU A 149 -4.68 -27.90 1.28
N ALA A 150 -5.30 -26.80 0.85
CA ALA A 150 -6.55 -26.84 0.10
C ALA A 150 -6.41 -27.46 -1.30
N PHE A 151 -5.24 -27.31 -1.93
CA PHE A 151 -4.93 -27.84 -3.25
C PHE A 151 -4.05 -29.10 -3.21
N ALA A 152 -3.94 -29.76 -2.05
CA ALA A 152 -3.19 -31.00 -1.93
C ALA A 152 -3.71 -32.07 -2.92
N GLY A 153 -2.85 -32.51 -3.84
CA GLY A 153 -3.20 -33.49 -4.87
C GLY A 153 -3.87 -32.94 -6.13
N VAL A 154 -4.02 -31.61 -6.24
CA VAL A 154 -4.53 -30.93 -7.44
C VAL A 154 -3.39 -30.65 -8.44
N PRO A 155 -3.62 -30.73 -9.76
CA PRO A 155 -2.61 -30.39 -10.76
C PRO A 155 -2.09 -28.95 -10.61
N ALA A 156 -0.77 -28.77 -10.76
CA ALA A 156 -0.11 -27.47 -10.62
C ALA A 156 -0.67 -26.38 -11.58
N SER A 157 -1.24 -26.77 -12.72
CA SER A 157 -1.87 -25.85 -13.66
C SER A 157 -3.11 -25.16 -13.07
N GLU A 158 -3.90 -25.86 -12.26
CA GLU A 158 -5.11 -25.30 -11.65
C GLU A 158 -4.76 -24.33 -10.51
N ILE A 159 -3.72 -24.66 -9.73
CA ILE A 159 -3.17 -23.78 -8.70
C ILE A 159 -2.65 -22.48 -9.32
N GLY A 160 -1.90 -22.57 -10.43
CA GLY A 160 -1.40 -21.41 -11.15
C GLY A 160 -2.52 -20.50 -11.66
N SER A 161 -3.58 -21.07 -12.25
CA SER A 161 -4.75 -20.27 -12.67
C SER A 161 -5.44 -19.59 -11.49
N PHE A 162 -5.63 -20.30 -10.38
CA PHE A 162 -6.25 -19.75 -9.18
C PHE A 162 -5.43 -18.58 -8.60
N ARG A 163 -4.12 -18.75 -8.49
CA ARG A 163 -3.20 -17.72 -7.98
C ARG A 163 -3.22 -16.47 -8.85
N CYS A 164 -3.24 -16.63 -10.18
CA CYS A 164 -3.38 -15.53 -11.12
C CYS A 164 -4.74 -14.83 -10.95
N ASP A 165 -5.85 -15.58 -10.90
CA ASP A 165 -7.20 -15.03 -10.79
C ASP A 165 -7.43 -14.28 -9.47
N MET A 166 -6.87 -14.79 -8.37
CA MET A 166 -6.97 -14.18 -7.04
C MET A 166 -5.96 -13.05 -6.80
N GLY A 167 -5.03 -12.81 -7.74
CA GLY A 167 -4.03 -11.74 -7.63
C GLY A 167 -2.92 -12.03 -6.61
N PHE A 168 -2.54 -13.29 -6.47
CA PHE A 168 -1.28 -13.71 -5.83
C PHE A 168 -0.11 -13.44 -6.78
N ASP A 169 -0.25 -13.88 -8.02
CA ASP A 169 0.78 -13.74 -9.04
C ASP A 169 0.41 -12.60 -9.97
N LEU A 170 1.27 -11.57 -10.00
CA LEU A 170 1.09 -10.39 -10.85
C LEU A 170 1.96 -10.51 -12.10
N TYR A 171 1.40 -10.10 -13.25
CA TYR A 171 2.06 -10.18 -14.55
C TYR A 171 2.19 -8.81 -15.21
N ILE A 172 3.33 -8.59 -15.86
CA ILE A 172 3.56 -7.50 -16.82
C ILE A 172 3.80 -8.15 -18.18
N GLY A 173 2.77 -8.17 -19.02
CA GLY A 173 2.78 -8.98 -20.24
C GLY A 173 2.92 -10.46 -19.86
N ASP A 174 3.92 -11.14 -20.41
CA ASP A 174 4.19 -12.55 -20.10
C ASP A 174 5.13 -12.75 -18.89
N MET A 175 5.63 -11.67 -18.29
CA MET A 175 6.58 -11.75 -17.18
C MET A 175 5.86 -11.78 -15.83
N MET A 176 6.01 -12.87 -15.09
CA MET A 176 5.59 -12.96 -13.69
C MET A 176 6.52 -12.11 -12.80
N LEU A 177 5.94 -11.29 -11.93
CA LEU A 177 6.69 -10.52 -10.95
C LEU A 177 7.06 -11.39 -9.74
N SER A 178 8.36 -11.53 -9.50
CA SER A 178 8.84 -12.19 -8.27
C SER A 178 8.70 -11.28 -7.05
N GLU A 179 8.65 -11.86 -5.85
CA GLU A 179 8.55 -11.10 -4.60
C GLU A 179 9.62 -10.00 -4.46
N PRO A 180 10.92 -10.25 -4.76
CA PRO A 180 11.93 -9.21 -4.65
C PRO A 180 11.71 -8.08 -5.67
N MET A 181 11.22 -8.41 -6.88
CA MET A 181 10.90 -7.41 -7.89
C MET A 181 9.76 -6.49 -7.43
N MET A 182 8.73 -7.06 -6.82
CA MET A 182 7.62 -6.30 -6.26
C MET A 182 8.09 -5.35 -5.16
N LEU A 183 8.92 -5.85 -4.22
CA LEU A 183 9.48 -5.01 -3.16
C LEU A 183 10.38 -3.90 -3.70
N VAL A 184 11.27 -4.21 -4.64
CA VAL A 184 12.15 -3.21 -5.28
C VAL A 184 11.33 -2.15 -6.02
N TYR A 185 10.27 -2.56 -6.71
CA TYR A 185 9.37 -1.63 -7.39
C TYR A 185 8.67 -0.70 -6.40
N VAL A 186 8.06 -1.24 -5.34
CA VAL A 186 7.39 -0.44 -4.30
C VAL A 186 8.35 0.56 -3.67
N LEU A 187 9.58 0.13 -3.34
CA LEU A 187 10.62 1.02 -2.80
C LEU A 187 11.06 2.07 -3.82
N GLY A 188 11.22 1.70 -5.10
CA GLY A 188 11.57 2.61 -6.18
C GLY A 188 10.51 3.71 -6.37
N VAL A 189 9.23 3.34 -6.38
CA VAL A 189 8.12 4.29 -6.44
C VAL A 189 8.10 5.17 -5.19
N THR A 190 8.35 4.60 -4.02
CA THR A 190 8.43 5.37 -2.76
C THR A 190 9.52 6.44 -2.83
N VAL A 191 10.73 6.09 -3.29
CA VAL A 191 11.86 7.01 -3.46
C VAL A 191 11.53 8.09 -4.49
N LEU A 192 10.89 7.73 -5.61
CA LEU A 192 10.45 8.69 -6.63
C LEU A 192 9.49 9.74 -6.06
N PHE A 193 8.44 9.30 -5.35
CA PHE A 193 7.46 10.21 -4.75
C PHE A 193 8.06 11.04 -3.61
N PHE A 194 9.00 10.47 -2.86
CA PHE A 194 9.77 11.20 -1.87
C PHE A 194 10.60 12.32 -2.50
N ALA A 195 11.30 12.04 -3.60
CA ALA A 195 12.06 13.04 -4.36
C ALA A 195 11.16 14.14 -4.93
N LEU A 196 9.98 13.78 -5.45
CA LEU A 196 8.98 14.74 -5.93
C LEU A 196 8.48 15.64 -4.80
N ALA A 197 8.18 15.07 -3.63
CA ALA A 197 7.79 15.83 -2.44
C ALA A 197 8.90 16.78 -1.99
N ALA A 198 10.15 16.29 -1.92
CA ALA A 198 11.33 17.07 -1.55
C ALA A 198 11.57 18.26 -2.50
N TYR A 199 11.52 18.01 -3.80
CA TYR A 199 11.68 19.03 -4.83
C TYR A 199 10.62 20.13 -4.71
N ARG A 200 9.38 19.73 -4.43
CA ARG A 200 8.26 20.66 -4.27
C ARG A 200 8.43 21.57 -3.05
N ILE A 201 8.94 21.04 -1.94
CA ILE A 201 9.24 21.82 -0.74
C ILE A 201 10.31 22.87 -1.06
N LYS A 202 11.39 22.48 -1.74
CA LYS A 202 12.46 23.41 -2.14
C LYS A 202 11.96 24.58 -3.00
N ARG A 203 10.95 24.37 -3.85
CA ARG A 203 10.36 25.44 -4.68
C ARG A 203 9.41 26.38 -3.93
N ARG A 204 8.97 26.03 -2.71
CA ARG A 204 8.07 26.88 -1.91
C ARG A 204 8.80 27.84 -0.98
N VAL A 205 10.10 27.61 -0.75
CA VAL A 205 11.00 28.41 0.07
C VAL A 205 11.75 29.37 -0.84
#